data_AF-A0A4Y2X1T9-F1
#
_entry.id   AF-A0A4Y2X1T9-F1
#
_cell.length_a   1.000
_cell.length_b   1.000
_cell.length_c   1.000
_cell.angle_alpha   90.00
_cell.angle_beta   90.00
_cell.angle_gamma   90.00
#
_symmetry.space_group_name_H-M   'P 1'
#
loop_
_entity.id
_entity.type
_entity.pdbx_description
1 polymer ?
#
loop_
_entity_poly.entity_id
_entity_poly.type
_entity_poly.pdbx_seq_one_letter_code
_entity_poly.pdbx_strand_id
1 'polypeptide(L)'
;RYLFLNAIANQLRYPNSHTHYFSCTLLYLFAEANTEAIQEQITRVLLERLIVNRPHPWGLLITFIELIKNQNFKFWNHEFVRCAPEIEKLVFINLKL
;
A
#
# COMPACT_ATOMS: atom_id res chain seq x y z
N ARG A 1 8.49 -12.68 -6.05
CA ARG A 1 7.37 -11.99 -5.34
C ARG A 1 7.39 -10.48 -5.61
N TYR A 2 8.51 -9.79 -5.37
CA TYR A 2 8.64 -8.34 -5.63
C TYR A 2 8.26 -7.87 -7.05
N LEU A 3 8.70 -8.56 -8.11
CA LEU A 3 8.35 -8.20 -9.50
C LEU A 3 6.84 -8.29 -9.79
N PHE A 4 6.17 -9.29 -9.21
CA PHE A 4 4.73 -9.50 -9.37
C PHE A 4 3.92 -8.39 -8.67
N LEU A 5 4.28 -8.04 -7.43
CA LEU A 5 3.65 -6.94 -6.72
C LEU A 5 3.89 -5.60 -7.41
N ASN A 6 5.07 -5.40 -8.00
CA ASN A 6 5.33 -4.22 -8.83
C ASN A 6 4.48 -4.19 -10.11
N ALA A 7 4.26 -5.34 -10.76
CA ALA A 7 3.38 -5.43 -11.92
C ALA A 7 1.92 -5.08 -11.57
N ILE A 8 1.43 -5.49 -10.39
CA ILE A 8 0.12 -5.07 -9.85
C ILE A 8 0.12 -3.56 -9.59
N ALA A 9 1.12 -3.06 -8.85
CA ALA A 9 1.21 -1.66 -8.47
C ALA A 9 1.31 -0.70 -9.68
N ASN A 10 1.85 -1.16 -10.81
CA ASN A 10 1.86 -0.40 -12.08
C ASN A 10 0.46 -0.11 -12.62
N GLN A 11 -0.55 -0.87 -12.22
CA GLN A 11 -1.93 -0.68 -12.64
C GLN A 11 -2.71 0.32 -11.77
N LEU A 12 -2.15 0.72 -10.62
CA LEU A 12 -2.74 1.71 -9.72
C LEU A 12 -2.52 3.13 -10.24
N ARG A 13 -3.36 3.57 -11.20
CA ARG A 13 -3.16 4.82 -11.96
C ARG A 13 -4.24 5.86 -11.66
N TYR A 14 -4.95 6.35 -12.67
CA TYR A 14 -6.14 7.20 -12.52
C TYR A 14 -7.40 6.32 -12.36
N PRO A 15 -8.58 6.89 -12.04
CA PRO A 15 -9.82 6.12 -11.93
C PRO A 15 -10.17 5.37 -13.22
N ASN A 16 -10.10 4.04 -13.17
CA ASN A 16 -10.51 3.12 -14.23
C ASN A 16 -10.73 1.71 -13.66
N SER A 17 -11.30 0.81 -14.45
CA SER A 17 -11.61 -0.57 -14.03
C SER A 17 -10.38 -1.37 -13.58
N HIS A 18 -9.24 -1.22 -14.26
CA HIS A 18 -8.00 -1.90 -13.89
C HIS A 18 -7.48 -1.40 -12.55
N THR A 19 -7.43 -0.07 -12.34
CA THR A 19 -7.03 0.53 -11.07
C THR A 19 -7.91 -0.01 -9.93
N HIS A 20 -9.23 -0.05 -10.11
CA HIS A 20 -10.15 -0.59 -9.11
C HIS A 20 -9.90 -2.08 -8.83
N TYR A 21 -9.82 -2.90 -9.88
CA TYR A 21 -9.58 -4.33 -9.77
C TYR A 21 -8.27 -4.65 -9.06
N PHE A 22 -7.17 -4.02 -9.47
CA PHE A 22 -5.85 -4.26 -8.88
C PHE A 22 -5.72 -3.66 -7.47
N SER A 23 -6.43 -2.57 -7.16
CA SER A 23 -6.55 -2.06 -5.79
C SER A 23 -7.19 -3.10 -4.87
N CYS A 24 -8.38 -3.62 -5.24
CA CYS A 24 -9.06 -4.66 -4.48
C CYS A 24 -8.22 -5.94 -4.36
N THR A 25 -7.58 -6.34 -5.45
CA THR A 25 -6.70 -7.53 -5.47
C THR A 25 -5.54 -7.37 -4.49
N LEU A 26 -4.88 -6.22 -4.46
CA LEU A 26 -3.76 -5.97 -3.56
C LEU A 26 -4.20 -5.98 -2.09
N LEU A 27 -5.35 -5.36 -1.79
CA LEU A 27 -5.92 -5.34 -0.44
C LEU A 27 -6.36 -6.75 0.02
N TYR A 28 -6.94 -7.54 -0.89
CA TYR A 28 -7.31 -8.93 -0.62
C TYR A 28 -6.07 -9.80 -0.34
N LEU A 29 -5.03 -9.66 -1.16
CA LEU A 29 -3.75 -10.35 -0.94
C LEU A 29 -3.10 -9.98 0.41
N PHE A 30 -3.29 -8.74 0.87
CA PHE A 30 -2.82 -8.32 2.19
C PHE A 30 -3.64 -8.96 3.33
N ALA A 31 -4.96 -9.03 3.18
CA ALA A 31 -5.86 -9.62 4.18
C ALA A 31 -5.68 -11.14 4.33
N GLU A 32 -5.57 -11.84 3.21
CA GLU A 32 -5.50 -13.32 3.18
C GLU A 32 -4.06 -13.85 3.22
N ALA A 33 -3.08 -12.98 3.45
CA ALA A 33 -1.68 -13.39 3.55
C ALA A 33 -1.48 -14.28 4.79
N ASN A 34 -1.08 -15.53 4.56
CA ASN A 34 -0.74 -16.48 5.64
C ASN A 34 0.59 -16.16 6.35
N THR A 35 1.36 -15.21 5.85
CA THR A 35 2.69 -14.85 6.39
C THR A 35 2.88 -13.34 6.35
N GLU A 36 3.40 -12.75 7.43
CA GLU A 36 3.69 -11.31 7.51
C GLU A 36 4.67 -10.85 6.41
N ALA A 37 5.57 -11.72 5.94
CA ALA A 37 6.49 -11.40 4.86
C ALA A 37 5.80 -10.94 3.56
N ILE A 38 4.57 -11.39 3.29
CA ILE A 38 3.80 -10.93 2.12
C ILE A 38 3.22 -9.53 2.39
N GLN A 39 2.69 -9.31 3.59
CA GLN A 39 2.13 -8.03 4.02
C GLN A 39 3.20 -6.94 4.04
N GLU A 40 4.39 -7.26 4.55
CA GLU A 40 5.56 -6.40 4.53
C GLU A 40 5.96 -6.07 3.07
N GLN A 41 6.03 -7.08 2.18
CA GLN A 41 6.37 -6.84 0.78
C GLN A 41 5.37 -5.96 0.04
N ILE A 42 4.07 -6.14 0.27
CA ILE A 42 3.02 -5.27 -0.29
C ILE A 42 3.23 -3.84 0.21
N THR A 43 3.39 -3.68 1.53
CA THR A 43 3.61 -2.37 2.17
C THR A 43 4.85 -1.68 1.61
N ARG A 44 5.96 -2.43 1.47
CA ARG A 44 7.21 -1.93 0.90
C ARG A 44 7.04 -1.43 -0.53
N VAL A 45 6.37 -2.19 -1.40
CA VAL A 45 6.14 -1.77 -2.79
C VAL A 45 5.31 -0.49 -2.88
N LEU A 46 4.31 -0.33 -2.00
CA LEU A 46 3.51 0.90 -1.94
C LEU A 46 4.34 2.08 -1.40
N LEU A 47 5.07 1.89 -0.30
CA LEU A 47 5.88 2.93 0.32
C LEU A 47 7.04 3.41 -0.56
N GLU A 48 7.75 2.50 -1.24
CA GLU A 48 8.83 2.86 -2.17
C GLU A 48 8.34 3.84 -3.26
N ARG A 49 7.07 3.73 -3.67
CA ARG A 49 6.45 4.63 -4.65
C ARG A 49 5.93 5.94 -4.05
N LEU A 50 5.70 5.99 -2.74
CA LEU A 50 5.21 7.17 -2.01
C LEU A 50 6.33 8.05 -1.43
N ILE A 51 7.52 7.49 -1.19
CA ILE A 51 8.68 8.23 -0.68
C ILE A 51 9.26 9.18 -1.75
N VAL A 52 9.10 8.86 -3.02
CA VAL A 52 9.61 9.67 -4.13
C VAL A 52 8.81 10.97 -4.28
N ASN A 53 9.45 12.00 -4.83
CA ASN A 53 8.83 13.29 -5.13
C ASN A 53 7.57 13.12 -6.00
N ARG A 54 6.58 13.99 -5.75
CA ARG A 54 5.33 14.08 -6.52
C ARG A 54 5.60 14.25 -8.03
N PRO A 55 4.65 13.86 -8.91
CA PRO A 55 3.28 13.42 -8.63
C PRO A 55 3.15 11.94 -8.27
N HIS A 56 2.21 11.62 -7.39
CA HIS A 56 1.84 10.24 -7.06
C HIS A 56 0.58 9.81 -7.82
N PRO A 57 0.50 8.56 -8.32
CA PRO A 57 -0.72 8.04 -8.94
C PRO A 57 -1.90 8.05 -7.97
N TRP A 58 -3.09 8.45 -8.46
CA TRP A 58 -4.30 8.52 -7.63
C TRP A 58 -4.65 7.16 -7.00
N GLY A 59 -4.62 6.08 -7.79
CA GLY A 59 -4.94 4.73 -7.35
C GLY A 59 -3.98 4.23 -6.29
N LEU A 60 -2.69 4.59 -6.39
CA LEU A 60 -1.69 4.25 -5.38
C LEU A 60 -2.05 4.86 -4.02
N LEU A 61 -2.40 6.15 -4.01
CA LEU A 61 -2.82 6.86 -2.79
C LEU A 61 -4.09 6.25 -2.21
N ILE A 62 -5.11 5.99 -3.03
CA ILE A 62 -6.37 5.40 -2.58
C ILE A 62 -6.17 4.01 -1.98
N THR A 63 -5.44 3.12 -2.66
CA THR A 63 -5.15 1.77 -2.14
C THR A 63 -4.40 1.85 -0.81
N PHE A 64 -3.40 2.73 -0.70
CA PHE A 64 -2.63 2.89 0.52
C PHE A 64 -3.46 3.50 1.66
N ILE A 65 -4.32 4.49 1.39
CA ILE A 65 -5.26 5.07 2.36
C ILE A 65 -6.20 4.00 2.91
N GLU A 66 -6.79 3.18 2.02
CA GLU A 66 -7.70 2.12 2.42
C GLU A 66 -6.99 1.10 3.33
N LEU A 67 -5.75 0.72 2.97
CA LEU A 67 -4.94 -0.21 3.76
C LEU A 67 -4.70 0.28 5.19
N ILE A 68 -4.42 1.57 5.39
CA ILE A 68 -4.10 2.12 6.72
C ILE A 68 -5.34 2.49 7.54
N LYS A 69 -6.46 2.85 6.90
CA LYS A 69 -7.67 3.34 7.57
C LYS A 69 -8.62 2.21 7.95
N ASN A 70 -8.70 1.18 7.11
CA ASN A 70 -9.61 0.08 7.34
C ASN A 70 -9.09 -0.84 8.46
N GLN A 71 -9.79 -0.85 9.58
CA GLN A 71 -9.40 -1.58 10.79
C GLN A 71 -9.31 -3.09 10.58
N ASN A 72 -9.97 -3.63 9.55
CA ASN A 72 -9.94 -5.06 9.23
C ASN A 72 -8.52 -5.54 8.88
N PHE A 73 -7.68 -4.68 8.30
CA PHE A 73 -6.30 -5.03 7.95
C PHE A 73 -5.35 -4.96 9.14
N LYS A 74 -5.76 -4.32 10.24
CA LYS A 74 -4.95 -4.12 11.47
C LYS A 74 -3.53 -3.64 11.17
N PHE A 75 -3.38 -2.78 10.15
CA PHE A 75 -2.09 -2.38 9.57
C PHE A 75 -1.07 -1.95 10.62
N TRP A 76 -1.46 -1.09 11.56
CA TRP A 76 -0.61 -0.54 12.61
C TRP A 76 -0.21 -1.54 13.71
N ASN A 77 -0.86 -2.71 13.76
CA ASN A 77 -0.56 -3.73 14.76
C ASN A 77 0.56 -4.69 14.33
N HIS A 78 0.90 -4.71 13.03
CA HIS A 78 1.96 -5.58 12.50
C HIS A 78 3.34 -5.13 12.97
N GLU A 79 4.21 -6.09 13.28
CA GLU A 79 5.54 -5.84 13.85
C GLU A 79 6.41 -4.98 12.93
N PHE A 80 6.36 -5.24 11.61
CA PHE A 80 7.12 -4.50 10.59
C PHE A 80 6.72 -3.03 10.46
N VAL A 81 5.53 -2.64 10.92
CA VAL A 81 5.11 -1.22 10.94
C VAL A 81 5.59 -0.55 12.22
N ARG A 82 5.53 -1.24 13.36
CA ARG A 82 5.88 -0.69 14.67
C ARG A 82 7.39 -0.47 14.85
N CYS A 83 8.22 -1.25 14.16
CA CYS A 83 9.68 -1.07 14.20
C CYS A 83 10.18 0.10 13.34
N ALA A 84 9.32 0.72 12.51
CA ALA A 84 9.70 1.75 11.55
C ALA A 84 8.88 3.04 11.75
N PRO A 85 9.23 3.90 12.73
CA PRO A 85 8.55 5.17 12.99
C PRO A 85 8.59 6.15 11.81
N GLU A 86 9.45 5.92 10.82
CA GLU A 86 9.49 6.65 9.56
C GLU A 86 8.23 6.46 8.71
N ILE A 87 7.57 5.29 8.81
CA ILE A 87 6.33 5.00 8.08
C ILE A 87 5.21 5.97 8.50
N GLU A 88 5.12 6.25 9.79
CA GLU A 88 4.17 7.22 10.33
C GLU A 88 4.41 8.62 9.76
N LYS A 89 5.68 9.06 9.71
CA LYS A 89 6.05 10.36 9.11
C LYS A 89 5.70 10.44 7.62
N LEU A 90 5.94 9.35 6.87
CA LEU A 90 5.62 9.29 5.43
C LEU A 90 4.12 9.34 5.16
N VAL A 91 3.32 8.68 6.01
CA VAL A 91 1.85 8.77 6.01
C VAL A 91 1.41 10.21 6.22
N PHE A 92 1.95 10.91 7.22
CA PHE A 92 1.62 12.31 7.49
C PHE A 92 2.01 13.28 6.35
N ILE A 93 3.13 13.06 5.66
CA ILE A 93 3.59 13.95 4.59
C ILE A 93 2.78 13.75 3.30
N ASN A 94 2.47 12.50 2.95
CA ASN A 94 1.82 12.17 1.68
C ASN A 94 0.28 12.22 1.74
N LEU A 95 -0.30 12.11 2.94
CA LEU A 95 -1.75 12.03 3.14
C LEU A 95 -2.38 13.29 3.74
N LYS A 96 -1.60 14.38 3.87
CA LYS A 96 -2.18 15.73 3.91
C LYS A 96 -2.80 16.04 2.55
N LEU A 97 -4.03 15.55 2.36
CA LEU A 97 -5.02 16.20 1.51
C LEU A 97 -5.41 17.54 2.16
#